data_AF-A0A4P5VZ26-F1
#
_entry.id   AF-A0A4P5VZ26-F1
#
_cell.length_a   1.000
_cell.length_b   1.000
_cell.length_c   1.000
_cell.angle_alpha   90.00
_cell.angle_beta   90.00
_cell.angle_gamma   90.00
#
_symmetry.space_group_name_H-M   'P 1'
#
loop_
_entity.id
_entity.type
_entity.pdbx_description
1 polymer ?
#
loop_
_entity_poly.entity_id
_entity_poly.type
_entity_poly.pdbx_seq_one_letter_code
_entity_poly.pdbx_strand_id
1 'polypeptide(L)'
;MPVACHDGLRVVSVGTPATGLTAAEAAERLEKTGPNELRREAVTSLCRILGRQFASPVIALLAVSSVIALVLGEVADGVAILTIIALNGLIGFFQEYRAERAVLALRAMTAPRARVRRDGHAVVVPAATVVPGDLLLLEPGDLVAADAQIVEANVLAVNEAALTGESVAVDKDPTPLDDQVALADRRDRVFAGTAVVAGTGVAEVFATGMESQLGHIATLLESAHDEATPLQVQLAGVSRTLIRLCLGVVALVAVIGFFRGVPWLEVLLSSVSLAVAAVPEGLPAVVTIALAVGVERMARQNVLVRRLAAVETLGSATVICTDKTGTLTTGEMHVRETWGADTQALTYAAAACNDADLTTRTGSPTELRNLAFTTLVFVELFRAFAARSPTRTLWQVGAFSNPRLLIVVGASVALQIGMHHLPLTQRLFGLTPLGFHDCLLPLGLGLVPVTVLEGVKLMRRRR
;
A
#
# COMPACT_ATOMS: atom_id res chain seq x y z
N MET A 1 22.95 -7.93 -24.28
CA MET A 1 22.52 -7.89 -25.70
C MET A 1 21.51 -6.76 -25.81
N PRO A 2 21.64 -5.83 -26.78
CA PRO A 2 20.70 -4.73 -26.91
C PRO A 2 19.37 -5.34 -27.35
N VAL A 3 18.36 -5.24 -26.48
CA VAL A 3 16.99 -5.63 -26.81
C VAL A 3 16.50 -4.61 -27.83
N ALA A 4 16.32 -5.05 -29.06
CA ALA A 4 15.72 -4.25 -30.11
C ALA A 4 14.32 -3.81 -29.65
N CYS A 5 14.09 -2.50 -29.57
CA CYS A 5 12.75 -1.92 -29.61
C CYS A 5 12.11 -2.36 -30.92
N HIS A 6 11.34 -3.45 -30.89
CA HIS A 6 10.49 -3.82 -32.00
C HIS A 6 9.09 -3.22 -31.80
N ASP A 7 8.66 -2.63 -32.92
CA ASP A 7 7.33 -2.16 -33.29
C ASP A 7 6.94 -0.76 -32.83
N GLY A 8 7.06 0.15 -33.80
CA GLY A 8 6.54 1.51 -33.74
C GLY A 8 5.07 1.50 -33.35
N LEU A 9 4.81 2.10 -32.19
CA LEU A 9 3.48 2.52 -31.73
C LEU A 9 2.93 3.53 -32.75
N ARG A 10 2.31 3.01 -33.82
CA ARG A 10 1.42 3.81 -34.66
C ARG A 10 0.31 4.31 -33.75
N VAL A 11 0.34 5.61 -33.44
CA VAL A 11 -0.80 6.34 -32.91
C VAL A 11 -1.91 6.23 -33.95
N VAL A 12 -2.75 5.20 -33.82
CA VAL A 12 -3.95 5.09 -34.62
C VAL A 12 -4.92 6.09 -34.03
N SER A 13 -5.07 7.26 -34.65
CA SER A 13 -6.10 8.23 -34.28
C SER A 13 -7.47 7.62 -34.60
N VAL A 14 -8.07 6.92 -33.64
CA VAL A 14 -9.36 6.26 -33.81
C VAL A 14 -10.40 6.97 -32.96
N GLY A 15 -10.78 8.15 -33.43
CA GLY A 15 -11.89 8.94 -32.90
C GLY A 15 -11.75 10.40 -33.32
N THR A 16 -12.87 11.05 -33.65
CA THR A 16 -12.88 12.52 -33.70
C THR A 16 -12.53 13.05 -32.31
N PRO A 17 -11.49 13.90 -32.13
CA PRO A 17 -11.02 14.39 -30.83
C PRO A 17 -12.11 15.03 -29.96
N ALA A 18 -13.19 15.51 -30.62
CA ALA A 18 -14.29 16.19 -29.95
C ALA A 18 -15.17 15.24 -29.11
N THR A 19 -15.47 14.04 -29.59
CA THR A 19 -16.53 13.18 -29.02
C THR A 19 -16.01 12.03 -28.16
N GLY A 20 -14.77 11.59 -28.36
CA GLY A 20 -14.26 10.36 -27.74
C GLY A 20 -14.97 9.10 -28.25
N LEU A 21 -14.69 7.96 -27.60
CA LEU A 21 -15.27 6.65 -27.95
C LEU A 21 -16.74 6.56 -27.56
N THR A 22 -17.51 5.72 -28.27
CA THR A 22 -18.84 5.34 -27.79
C THR A 22 -18.74 4.31 -26.65
N ALA A 23 -19.75 4.24 -25.79
CA ALA A 23 -19.80 3.22 -24.73
C ALA A 23 -19.73 1.78 -25.28
N ALA A 24 -20.29 1.53 -26.47
CA ALA A 24 -20.25 0.23 -27.13
C ALA A 24 -18.85 -0.13 -27.64
N GLU A 25 -18.15 0.80 -28.30
CA GLU A 25 -16.77 0.60 -28.75
C GLU A 25 -15.82 0.39 -27.58
N ALA A 26 -16.01 1.13 -26.49
CA ALA A 26 -15.21 0.96 -25.28
C ALA A 26 -15.40 -0.43 -24.66
N ALA A 27 -16.64 -0.95 -24.62
CA ALA A 27 -16.92 -2.31 -24.18
C ALA A 27 -16.30 -3.37 -25.10
N GLU A 28 -16.40 -3.21 -26.42
CA GLU A 28 -15.79 -4.15 -27.39
C GLU A 28 -14.26 -4.17 -27.27
N ARG A 29 -13.63 -3.01 -27.09
CA ARG A 29 -12.17 -2.92 -26.87
C ARG A 29 -11.78 -3.56 -25.55
N LEU A 30 -12.55 -3.35 -24.48
CA LEU A 30 -12.30 -3.95 -23.17
C LEU A 30 -12.29 -5.49 -23.24
N GLU A 31 -13.17 -6.09 -24.04
CA GLU A 31 -13.17 -7.54 -24.28
C GLU A 31 -11.92 -8.01 -25.03
N LYS A 32 -11.38 -7.21 -25.95
CA LYS A 32 -10.20 -7.55 -26.76
C LYS A 32 -8.88 -7.34 -26.02
N THR A 33 -8.68 -6.18 -25.40
CA THR A 33 -7.44 -5.82 -24.71
C THR A 33 -7.39 -6.34 -23.28
N GLY A 34 -8.55 -6.65 -22.70
CA GLY A 34 -8.67 -6.95 -21.28
C GLY A 34 -8.69 -5.67 -20.42
N PRO A 35 -8.87 -5.83 -19.10
CA PRO A 35 -8.96 -4.70 -18.17
C PRO A 35 -7.62 -3.98 -18.03
N ASN A 36 -7.68 -2.65 -17.81
CA ASN A 36 -6.54 -1.81 -17.46
C ASN A 36 -6.11 -2.06 -16.01
N GLU A 37 -5.58 -3.25 -15.77
CA GLU A 37 -4.98 -3.65 -14.51
C GLU A 37 -3.61 -4.26 -14.78
N LEU A 38 -2.67 -4.00 -13.87
CA LEU A 38 -1.42 -4.76 -13.84
C LEU A 38 -1.76 -6.23 -13.61
N ARG A 39 -1.11 -7.13 -14.37
CA ARG A 39 -1.27 -8.57 -14.22
C ARG A 39 -1.02 -8.91 -12.76
N ARG A 40 -1.93 -9.69 -12.21
CA ARG A 40 -1.85 -10.19 -10.85
C ARG A 40 -1.34 -11.62 -10.93
N GLU A 41 -0.57 -12.06 -9.93
CA GLU A 41 -0.49 -13.48 -9.64
C GLU A 41 -1.93 -14.02 -9.57
N ALA A 42 -2.23 -15.00 -10.41
CA ALA A 42 -3.57 -15.57 -10.49
C ALA A 42 -4.04 -15.97 -9.09
N VAL A 43 -5.27 -15.57 -8.73
CA VAL A 43 -5.94 -16.00 -7.48
C VAL A 43 -5.70 -17.48 -7.31
N THR A 44 -5.13 -17.88 -6.18
CA THR A 44 -4.75 -19.28 -6.03
C THR A 44 -5.99 -20.15 -6.10
N SER A 45 -6.01 -21.13 -7.01
CA SER A 45 -7.18 -21.99 -7.16
C SER A 45 -7.37 -22.81 -5.89
N LEU A 46 -8.61 -23.03 -5.47
CA LEU A 46 -8.93 -23.80 -4.26
C LEU A 46 -8.23 -25.18 -4.25
N CYS A 47 -8.13 -25.82 -5.43
CA CYS A 47 -7.43 -27.08 -5.60
C CYS A 47 -5.91 -26.96 -5.38
N ARG A 48 -5.31 -25.82 -5.76
CA ARG A 48 -3.89 -25.54 -5.52
C ARG A 48 -3.62 -25.25 -4.05
N ILE A 49 -4.50 -24.51 -3.37
CA ILE A 49 -4.40 -24.27 -1.92
C ILE A 49 -4.45 -25.60 -1.17
N LEU A 50 -5.43 -26.46 -1.51
CA LEU A 50 -5.55 -27.79 -0.92
C LEU A 50 -4.32 -28.65 -1.23
N GLY A 51 -3.87 -28.70 -2.49
CA GLY A 51 -2.71 -29.48 -2.90
C GLY A 51 -1.41 -29.07 -2.20
N ARG A 52 -1.22 -27.76 -1.94
CA ARG A 52 -0.06 -27.27 -1.18
C ARG A 52 -0.01 -27.80 0.25
N GLN A 53 -1.15 -27.99 0.90
CA GLN A 53 -1.19 -28.55 2.26
C GLN A 53 -0.65 -29.98 2.32
N PHE A 54 -0.74 -30.75 1.22
CA PHE A 54 -0.24 -32.13 1.16
C PHE A 54 1.12 -32.27 0.47
N ALA A 55 1.69 -31.18 -0.04
CA ALA A 55 2.97 -31.19 -0.77
C ALA A 55 4.21 -31.29 0.15
N SER A 56 4.03 -31.42 1.47
CA SER A 56 5.11 -31.58 2.43
C SER A 56 5.69 -33.00 2.38
N PRO A 57 7.03 -33.18 2.29
CA PRO A 57 7.69 -34.49 2.36
C PRO A 57 7.33 -35.30 3.61
N VAL A 58 7.04 -34.61 4.72
CA VAL A 58 6.64 -35.24 5.99
C VAL A 58 5.23 -35.80 5.90
N ILE A 59 4.29 -35.06 5.32
CA ILE A 59 2.92 -35.52 5.11
C ILE A 59 2.89 -36.68 4.13
N ALA A 60 3.73 -36.64 3.08
CA ALA A 60 3.90 -37.77 2.17
C ALA A 60 4.45 -39.02 2.88
N LEU A 61 5.45 -38.86 3.76
CA LEU A 61 5.99 -39.95 4.56
C LEU A 61 4.92 -40.54 5.49
N LEU A 62 4.20 -39.69 6.24
CA LEU A 62 3.13 -40.12 7.15
C LEU A 62 1.98 -40.81 6.39
N ALA A 63 1.65 -40.33 5.18
CA ALA A 63 0.66 -40.98 4.33
C ALA A 63 1.11 -42.38 3.90
N VAL A 64 2.38 -42.55 3.50
CA VAL A 64 2.96 -43.87 3.19
C VAL A 64 2.94 -44.78 4.42
N SER A 65 3.36 -44.28 5.59
CA SER A 65 3.34 -45.03 6.85
C SER A 65 1.92 -45.46 7.26
N SER A 66 0.93 -44.58 7.09
CA SER A 66 -0.48 -44.87 7.35
C SER A 66 -1.00 -45.98 6.43
N VAL A 67 -0.68 -45.93 5.12
CA VAL A 67 -1.05 -46.97 4.16
C VAL A 67 -0.42 -48.31 4.54
N ILE A 68 0.86 -48.31 4.90
CA ILE A 68 1.57 -49.53 5.35
C ILE A 68 0.85 -50.12 6.57
N ALA A 69 0.62 -49.35 7.64
CA ALA A 69 -0.06 -49.80 8.85
C ALA A 69 -1.47 -50.40 8.58
N LEU A 70 -2.23 -49.81 7.65
CA LEU A 70 -3.54 -50.33 7.26
C LEU A 70 -3.46 -51.68 6.52
N VAL A 71 -2.51 -51.84 5.60
CA VAL A 71 -2.26 -53.11 4.89
C VAL A 71 -1.84 -54.22 5.86
N LEU A 72 -1.20 -53.82 6.95
CA LEU A 72 -0.69 -54.67 8.01
C LEU A 72 -1.72 -55.15 9.03
N GLY A 73 -2.95 -54.64 8.97
CA GLY A 73 -3.99 -54.93 9.95
C GLY A 73 -3.89 -54.12 11.24
N GLU A 74 -2.92 -53.21 11.36
CA GLU A 74 -2.81 -52.23 12.45
C GLU A 74 -3.74 -51.04 12.18
N VAL A 75 -5.04 -51.33 12.13
CA VAL A 75 -6.07 -50.37 11.71
C VAL A 75 -6.10 -49.12 12.62
N ALA A 76 -5.85 -49.30 13.91
CA ALA A 76 -5.86 -48.20 14.89
C ALA A 76 -4.80 -47.13 14.58
N ASP A 77 -3.55 -47.55 14.36
CA ASP A 77 -2.43 -46.64 14.13
C ASP A 77 -2.51 -45.99 12.74
N GLY A 78 -2.89 -46.77 11.73
CA GLY A 78 -3.12 -46.26 10.37
C GLY A 78 -4.20 -45.17 10.32
N VAL A 79 -5.35 -45.40 10.99
CA VAL A 79 -6.46 -44.43 11.06
C VAL A 79 -6.07 -43.20 11.88
N ALA A 80 -5.31 -43.35 12.98
CA ALA A 80 -4.86 -42.24 13.80
C ALA A 80 -3.98 -41.25 12.99
N ILE A 81 -3.01 -41.77 12.24
CA ILE A 81 -2.12 -40.96 11.40
C ILE A 81 -2.92 -40.26 10.28
N LEU A 82 -3.83 -40.98 9.61
CA LEU A 82 -4.68 -40.41 8.56
C LEU A 82 -5.54 -39.25 9.10
N THR A 83 -6.06 -39.41 10.31
CA THR A 83 -6.88 -38.39 10.97
C THR A 83 -6.07 -37.12 11.26
N ILE A 84 -4.83 -37.26 11.73
CA ILE A 84 -3.94 -36.12 11.99
C ILE A 84 -3.62 -35.37 10.68
N ILE A 85 -3.29 -36.09 9.61
CA ILE A 85 -3.02 -35.51 8.29
C ILE A 85 -4.24 -34.74 7.78
N ALA A 86 -5.43 -35.35 7.86
CA ALA A 86 -6.67 -34.73 7.41
C ALA A 86 -7.02 -33.47 8.23
N LEU A 87 -6.88 -33.53 9.56
CA LEU A 87 -7.16 -32.41 10.45
C LEU A 87 -6.23 -31.23 10.18
N ASN A 88 -4.92 -31.47 10.07
CA ASN A 88 -3.93 -30.43 9.79
C ASN A 88 -4.16 -29.80 8.40
N GLY A 89 -4.42 -30.63 7.37
CA GLY A 89 -4.71 -30.13 6.03
C GLY A 89 -5.99 -29.29 5.97
N LEU A 90 -7.04 -29.69 6.71
CA LEU A 90 -8.30 -28.96 6.78
C LEU A 90 -8.14 -27.62 7.50
N ILE A 91 -7.45 -27.61 8.65
CA ILE A 91 -7.17 -26.39 9.41
C ILE A 91 -6.33 -25.43 8.57
N GLY A 92 -5.25 -25.91 7.94
CA GLY A 92 -4.40 -25.12 7.05
C GLY A 92 -5.18 -24.53 5.87
N PHE A 93 -6.01 -25.34 5.21
CA PHE A 93 -6.88 -24.88 4.12
C PHE A 93 -7.84 -23.77 4.56
N PHE A 94 -8.53 -23.93 5.69
CA PHE A 94 -9.48 -22.91 6.19
C PHE A 94 -8.77 -21.62 6.60
N GLN A 95 -7.60 -21.71 7.22
CA GLN A 95 -6.80 -20.55 7.62
C GLN A 95 -6.34 -19.75 6.40
N GLU A 96 -5.79 -20.43 5.38
CA GLU A 96 -5.27 -19.80 4.18
C GLU A 96 -6.39 -19.20 3.32
N TYR A 97 -7.49 -19.95 3.12
CA TYR A 97 -8.66 -19.46 2.40
C TYR A 97 -9.28 -18.19 3.02
N ARG A 98 -9.39 -18.15 4.36
CA ARG A 98 -9.93 -16.97 5.06
C ARG A 98 -9.02 -15.76 4.92
N ALA A 99 -7.70 -15.96 5.00
CA ALA A 99 -6.72 -14.89 4.86
C ALA A 99 -6.77 -14.27 3.45
N GLU A 100 -6.80 -15.10 2.40
CA GLU A 100 -6.85 -14.63 1.00
C GLU A 100 -8.13 -13.82 0.70
N ARG A 101 -9.29 -14.29 1.18
CA ARG A 101 -10.57 -13.58 0.99
C ARG A 101 -10.64 -12.22 1.69
N ALA A 102 -10.07 -12.10 2.89
CA ALA A 102 -10.03 -10.83 3.60
C ALA A 102 -9.22 -9.77 2.84
N VAL A 103 -8.09 -10.19 2.23
CA VAL A 103 -7.25 -9.32 1.41
C VAL A 103 -7.95 -8.90 0.13
N LEU A 104 -8.66 -9.81 -0.55
CA LEU A 104 -9.43 -9.50 -1.76
C LEU A 104 -10.56 -8.51 -1.51
N ALA A 105 -11.30 -8.66 -0.40
CA ALA A 105 -12.41 -7.77 -0.05
C ALA A 105 -11.95 -6.34 0.24
N LEU A 106 -10.82 -6.17 0.94
CA LEU A 106 -10.25 -4.84 1.22
C LEU A 106 -9.82 -4.11 -0.07
N ARG A 107 -9.30 -4.85 -1.06
CA ARG A 107 -8.82 -4.27 -2.33
C ARG A 107 -9.95 -3.77 -3.23
N ALA A 108 -11.10 -4.43 -3.23
CA ALA A 108 -12.26 -4.00 -4.02
C ALA A 108 -12.80 -2.62 -3.58
N MET A 109 -12.51 -2.20 -2.34
CA MET A 109 -12.97 -0.93 -1.77
C MET A 109 -12.07 0.26 -2.12
N THR A 110 -10.87 0.04 -2.69
CA THR A 110 -9.86 1.10 -2.97
C THR A 110 -9.60 1.30 -4.47
N ALA A 111 -10.46 0.81 -5.35
CA ALA A 111 -10.23 0.85 -6.79
C ALA A 111 -10.24 2.29 -7.33
N PRO A 112 -9.18 2.73 -8.03
CA PRO A 112 -9.10 4.08 -8.57
C PRO A 112 -10.14 4.33 -9.68
N ARG A 113 -10.57 5.58 -9.80
CA ARG A 113 -11.52 6.05 -10.82
C ARG A 113 -10.82 6.99 -11.79
N ALA A 114 -11.28 7.02 -13.03
CA ALA A 114 -10.77 7.87 -14.09
C ALA A 114 -11.92 8.67 -14.71
N ARG A 115 -11.64 9.91 -15.13
CA ARG A 115 -12.58 10.72 -15.90
C ARG A 115 -12.25 10.62 -17.38
N VAL A 116 -13.21 10.15 -18.17
CA VAL A 116 -13.05 9.93 -19.61
C VAL A 116 -14.15 10.63 -20.39
N ARG A 117 -13.90 10.98 -21.64
CA ARG A 117 -14.93 11.45 -22.57
C ARG A 117 -15.43 10.28 -23.41
N ARG A 118 -16.70 9.90 -23.23
CA ARG A 118 -17.39 8.89 -24.03
C ARG A 118 -18.74 9.42 -24.49
N ASP A 119 -19.14 9.11 -25.72
CA ASP A 119 -20.37 9.61 -26.35
C ASP A 119 -20.50 11.15 -26.28
N GLY A 120 -19.37 11.87 -26.34
CA GLY A 120 -19.31 13.34 -26.22
C GLY A 120 -19.43 13.90 -24.80
N HIS A 121 -19.60 13.06 -23.78
CA HIS A 121 -19.83 13.49 -22.40
C HIS A 121 -18.69 13.06 -21.47
N ALA A 122 -18.41 13.88 -20.46
CA ALA A 122 -17.48 13.52 -19.39
C ALA A 122 -18.14 12.50 -18.43
N VAL A 123 -17.57 11.31 -18.32
CA VAL A 123 -18.06 10.22 -17.48
C VAL A 123 -16.93 9.72 -16.57
N VAL A 124 -17.26 9.47 -15.30
CA VAL A 124 -16.30 8.89 -14.35
C VAL A 124 -16.45 7.37 -14.32
N VAL A 125 -15.47 6.66 -14.85
CA VAL A 125 -15.44 5.20 -14.94
C VAL A 125 -14.40 4.61 -13.98
N PRO A 126 -14.51 3.33 -13.58
CA PRO A 126 -13.41 2.64 -12.91
C PRO A 126 -12.15 2.63 -13.81
N ALA A 127 -10.98 2.90 -13.25
CA ALA A 127 -9.73 2.96 -14.01
C ALA A 127 -9.44 1.64 -14.76
N ALA A 128 -9.87 0.50 -14.21
CA ALA A 128 -9.77 -0.83 -14.81
C ALA A 128 -10.56 -1.00 -16.13
N THR A 129 -11.50 -0.11 -16.42
CA THR A 129 -12.34 -0.13 -17.63
C THR A 129 -11.90 0.87 -18.70
N VAL A 130 -10.80 1.60 -18.45
CA VAL A 130 -10.17 2.47 -19.44
C VAL A 130 -9.51 1.59 -20.50
N VAL A 131 -9.65 1.97 -21.76
CA VAL A 131 -9.14 1.20 -22.92
C VAL A 131 -8.34 2.11 -23.86
N PRO A 132 -7.45 1.54 -24.71
CA PRO A 132 -6.80 2.32 -25.75
C PRO A 132 -7.82 3.06 -26.65
N GLY A 133 -7.56 4.34 -26.89
CA GLY A 133 -8.40 5.31 -27.59
C GLY A 133 -9.40 6.07 -26.72
N ASP A 134 -9.53 5.77 -25.42
CA ASP A 134 -10.27 6.65 -24.51
C ASP A 134 -9.61 8.03 -24.45
N LEU A 135 -10.41 9.08 -24.34
CA LEU A 135 -9.93 10.44 -24.05
C LEU A 135 -10.00 10.69 -22.56
N LEU A 136 -8.85 10.73 -21.89
CA LEU A 136 -8.72 11.13 -20.50
C LEU A 136 -8.92 12.64 -20.37
N LEU A 137 -9.72 13.03 -19.37
CA LEU A 137 -9.87 14.42 -18.96
C LEU A 137 -9.09 14.59 -17.65
N LEU A 138 -8.02 15.39 -17.71
CA LEU A 138 -7.05 15.54 -16.63
C LEU A 138 -7.29 16.86 -15.89
N GLU A 139 -7.49 16.78 -14.57
CA GLU A 139 -7.59 17.92 -13.67
C GLU A 139 -6.61 17.80 -12.49
N PRO A 140 -6.25 18.92 -11.82
CA PRO A 140 -5.34 18.88 -10.68
C PRO A 140 -5.86 17.96 -9.57
N GLY A 141 -4.99 17.09 -9.07
CA GLY A 141 -5.31 16.08 -8.06
C GLY A 141 -5.72 14.72 -8.63
N ASP A 142 -5.95 14.60 -9.94
CA ASP A 142 -6.20 13.31 -10.57
C ASP A 142 -4.90 12.48 -10.68
N LEU A 143 -5.07 11.16 -10.53
CA LEU A 143 -4.06 10.19 -10.93
C LEU A 143 -4.31 9.80 -12.39
N VAL A 144 -3.26 9.83 -13.21
CA VAL A 144 -3.32 9.42 -14.60
C VAL A 144 -3.60 7.92 -14.67
N ALA A 145 -4.70 7.53 -15.32
CA ALA A 145 -5.22 6.16 -15.26
C ALA A 145 -4.52 5.17 -16.19
N ALA A 146 -3.96 5.66 -17.30
CA ALA A 146 -3.33 4.87 -18.36
C ALA A 146 -2.30 5.76 -19.10
N ASP A 147 -1.40 5.15 -19.86
CA ASP A 147 -0.45 5.90 -20.66
C ASP A 147 -1.16 6.53 -21.86
N ALA A 148 -1.02 7.84 -22.01
CA ALA A 148 -1.80 8.63 -22.96
C ALA A 148 -0.97 9.71 -23.65
N GLN A 149 -1.25 9.94 -24.93
CA GLN A 149 -0.69 11.02 -25.73
C GLN A 149 -1.51 12.28 -25.50
N ILE A 150 -0.85 13.41 -25.25
CA ILE A 150 -1.55 14.67 -25.01
C ILE A 150 -2.11 15.20 -26.32
N VAL A 151 -3.39 15.56 -26.30
CA VAL A 151 -4.11 16.21 -27.40
C VAL A 151 -4.23 17.71 -27.13
N GLU A 152 -4.57 18.08 -25.89
CA GLU A 152 -4.70 19.47 -25.44
C GLU A 152 -4.06 19.61 -24.07
N ALA A 153 -3.32 20.71 -23.84
CA ALA A 153 -2.74 21.04 -22.55
C ALA A 153 -2.89 22.54 -22.27
N ASN A 154 -3.42 22.87 -21.10
CA ASN A 154 -3.54 24.23 -20.59
C ASN A 154 -2.78 24.31 -19.27
N VAL A 155 -1.51 24.74 -19.33
CA VAL A 155 -0.60 24.82 -18.18
C VAL A 155 -0.52 23.47 -17.43
N LEU A 156 -0.60 22.37 -18.19
CA LEU A 156 -0.63 21.03 -17.62
C LEU A 156 0.75 20.69 -17.06
N ALA A 157 0.82 20.40 -15.77
CA ALA A 157 2.03 19.95 -15.11
C ALA A 157 1.76 18.65 -14.35
N VAL A 158 2.63 17.66 -14.55
CA VAL A 158 2.48 16.31 -13.98
C VAL A 158 3.71 15.96 -13.14
N ASN A 159 3.48 15.39 -11.96
CA ASN A 159 4.53 14.82 -11.14
C ASN A 159 4.76 13.37 -11.54
N GLU A 160 5.94 13.11 -12.10
CA GLU A 160 6.33 11.80 -12.65
C GLU A 160 7.29 11.03 -11.73
N ALA A 161 7.40 11.42 -10.44
CA ALA A 161 8.31 10.80 -9.47
C ALA A 161 8.13 9.28 -9.36
N ALA A 162 6.92 8.76 -9.60
CA ALA A 162 6.65 7.32 -9.59
C ALA A 162 7.43 6.53 -10.66
N LEU A 163 7.86 7.19 -11.74
CA LEU A 163 8.59 6.58 -12.86
C LEU A 163 10.04 7.06 -12.95
N THR A 164 10.31 8.33 -12.63
CA THR A 164 11.62 8.94 -12.80
C THR A 164 12.40 9.09 -11.50
N GLY A 165 11.71 9.02 -10.35
CA GLY A 165 12.28 9.34 -9.03
C GLY A 165 12.46 10.84 -8.77
N GLU A 166 12.16 11.71 -9.74
CA GLU A 166 12.32 13.16 -9.59
C GLU A 166 10.97 13.82 -9.22
N SER A 167 10.95 14.58 -8.12
CA SER A 167 9.73 15.20 -7.56
C SER A 167 9.27 16.47 -8.26
N VAL A 168 10.11 17.05 -9.11
CA VAL A 168 9.80 18.30 -9.82
C VAL A 168 8.75 18.03 -10.89
N ALA A 169 7.65 18.79 -10.87
CA ALA A 169 6.60 18.67 -11.87
C ALA A 169 7.12 19.03 -13.26
N VAL A 170 6.75 18.22 -14.25
CA VAL A 170 7.14 18.40 -15.64
C VAL A 170 6.00 19.05 -16.40
N ASP A 171 6.28 20.18 -17.04
CA ASP A 171 5.34 20.85 -17.95
C ASP A 171 5.11 19.98 -19.19
N LYS A 172 3.85 19.89 -19.58
CA LYS A 172 3.36 19.02 -20.64
C LYS A 172 2.87 19.82 -21.83
N ASP A 173 3.22 19.37 -23.03
CA ASP A 173 2.97 20.07 -24.29
C ASP A 173 2.55 19.07 -25.38
N PRO A 174 1.51 19.33 -26.19
CA PRO A 174 1.00 18.37 -27.18
C PRO A 174 1.94 18.13 -28.37
N THR A 175 3.05 18.88 -28.51
CA THR A 175 3.99 18.74 -29.63
C THR A 175 4.65 17.36 -29.62
N PRO A 176 4.41 16.51 -30.63
CA PRO A 176 4.93 15.14 -30.65
C PRO A 176 6.47 15.11 -30.58
N LEU A 177 7.01 14.21 -29.75
CA LEU A 177 8.45 13.97 -29.64
C LEU A 177 8.81 12.60 -30.19
N ASP A 178 10.10 12.41 -30.54
CA ASP A 178 10.61 11.12 -30.99
C ASP A 178 10.63 10.11 -29.82
N ASP A 179 10.28 8.85 -30.11
CA ASP A 179 10.31 7.75 -29.15
C ASP A 179 11.75 7.41 -28.67
N GLN A 180 12.80 7.96 -29.29
CA GLN A 180 14.18 7.83 -28.80
C GLN A 180 14.51 8.74 -27.61
N VAL A 181 13.68 9.74 -27.32
CA VAL A 181 13.87 10.63 -26.18
C VAL A 181 13.70 9.83 -24.87
N ALA A 182 14.54 10.14 -23.88
CA ALA A 182 14.48 9.51 -22.56
C ALA A 182 13.11 9.73 -21.92
N LEU A 183 12.62 8.76 -21.14
CA LEU A 183 11.26 8.78 -20.60
C LEU A 183 10.94 10.09 -19.85
N ALA A 184 11.89 10.57 -19.04
CA ALA A 184 11.77 11.80 -18.25
C ALA A 184 11.64 13.09 -19.10
N ASP A 185 12.08 13.06 -20.35
CA ASP A 185 12.06 14.22 -21.25
C ASP A 185 10.86 14.20 -22.22
N ARG A 186 10.00 13.17 -22.16
CA ARG A 186 8.81 13.04 -23.00
C ARG A 186 7.66 13.91 -22.48
N ARG A 187 7.62 15.15 -22.93
CA ARG A 187 6.61 16.16 -22.53
C ARG A 187 5.27 16.02 -23.25
N ASP A 188 5.23 15.20 -24.30
CA ASP A 188 4.08 15.02 -25.19
C ASP A 188 3.09 13.94 -24.75
N ARG A 189 3.40 13.26 -23.66
CA ARG A 189 2.60 12.17 -23.11
C ARG A 189 2.57 12.21 -21.59
N VAL A 190 1.57 11.55 -21.03
CA VAL A 190 1.38 11.32 -19.61
C VAL A 190 1.35 9.82 -19.35
N PHE A 191 1.77 9.41 -18.16
CA PHE A 191 1.97 7.99 -17.84
C PHE A 191 1.10 7.55 -16.67
N ALA A 192 0.65 6.31 -16.69
CA ALA A 192 -0.17 5.72 -15.64
C ALA A 192 0.48 5.87 -14.25
N GLY A 193 -0.31 6.18 -13.23
CA GLY A 193 0.12 6.32 -11.84
C GLY A 193 0.87 7.61 -11.50
N THR A 194 1.11 8.48 -12.47
CA THR A 194 1.59 9.86 -12.23
C THR A 194 0.45 10.77 -11.78
N ALA A 195 0.76 11.89 -11.13
CA ALA A 195 -0.25 12.78 -10.54
C ALA A 195 -0.26 14.14 -11.23
N VAL A 196 -1.45 14.63 -11.59
CA VAL A 196 -1.62 15.96 -12.17
C VAL A 196 -1.50 17.00 -11.05
N VAL A 197 -0.53 17.90 -11.18
CA VAL A 197 -0.23 18.93 -10.16
C VAL A 197 -0.97 20.23 -10.47
N ALA A 198 -0.97 20.64 -11.73
CA ALA A 198 -1.56 21.89 -12.17
C ALA A 198 -2.08 21.80 -13.60
N GLY A 199 -2.94 22.76 -13.95
CA GLY A 199 -3.52 22.88 -15.29
C GLY A 199 -4.59 21.84 -15.60
N THR A 200 -5.00 21.84 -16.85
CA THR A 200 -5.97 20.85 -17.39
C THR A 200 -5.45 20.31 -18.70
N GLY A 201 -5.86 19.09 -19.04
CA GLY A 201 -5.47 18.48 -20.31
C GLY A 201 -6.44 17.43 -20.80
N VAL A 202 -6.37 17.16 -22.10
CA VAL A 202 -7.04 16.05 -22.76
C VAL A 202 -5.97 15.16 -23.35
N ALA A 203 -6.02 13.85 -23.04
CA ALA A 203 -5.03 12.91 -23.53
C ALA A 203 -5.70 11.62 -24.05
N GLU A 204 -5.26 11.12 -25.20
CA GLU A 204 -5.73 9.89 -25.82
C GLU A 204 -4.90 8.70 -25.34
N VAL A 205 -5.56 7.70 -24.75
CA VAL A 205 -4.90 6.50 -24.22
C VAL A 205 -4.31 5.67 -25.36
N PHE A 206 -3.01 5.34 -25.27
CA PHE A 206 -2.38 4.44 -26.24
C PHE A 206 -1.98 3.09 -25.63
N ALA A 207 -1.75 3.03 -24.30
CA ALA A 207 -1.39 1.78 -23.63
C ALA A 207 -2.04 1.66 -22.24
N THR A 208 -2.47 0.44 -21.91
CA THR A 208 -3.19 0.09 -20.67
C THR A 208 -2.59 -1.14 -20.01
N GLY A 209 -2.76 -1.28 -18.70
CA GLY A 209 -2.39 -2.47 -17.94
C GLY A 209 -0.91 -2.81 -18.10
N MET A 210 -0.62 -4.03 -18.54
CA MET A 210 0.75 -4.52 -18.71
C MET A 210 1.51 -3.88 -19.88
N GLU A 211 0.82 -3.25 -20.84
CA GLU A 211 1.46 -2.55 -21.95
C GLU A 211 1.91 -1.12 -21.56
N SER A 212 1.44 -0.59 -20.44
CA SER A 212 1.90 0.70 -19.91
C SER A 212 3.36 0.65 -19.42
N GLN A 213 4.00 1.80 -19.19
CA GLN A 213 5.33 1.88 -18.60
C GLN A 213 5.38 1.26 -17.19
N LEU A 214 4.35 1.50 -16.37
CA LEU A 214 4.20 0.80 -15.09
C LEU A 214 4.03 -0.70 -15.27
N GLY A 215 3.35 -1.14 -16.33
CA GLY A 215 3.23 -2.54 -16.73
C GLY A 215 4.56 -3.20 -17.07
N HIS A 216 5.42 -2.50 -17.80
CA HIS A 216 6.77 -2.96 -18.12
C HIS A 216 7.63 -3.07 -16.86
N ILE A 217 7.58 -2.07 -15.97
CA ILE A 217 8.26 -2.11 -14.67
C ILE A 217 7.74 -3.29 -13.84
N ALA A 218 6.43 -3.50 -13.78
CA ALA A 218 5.82 -4.63 -13.09
C ALA A 218 6.29 -5.97 -13.66
N THR A 219 6.41 -6.10 -14.98
CA THR A 219 6.91 -7.32 -15.64
C THR A 219 8.38 -7.59 -15.28
N LEU A 220 9.22 -6.55 -15.25
CA LEU A 220 10.61 -6.67 -14.82
C LEU A 220 10.70 -7.14 -13.37
N LEU A 221 9.85 -6.59 -12.49
CA LEU A 221 9.76 -7.00 -11.08
C LEU A 221 9.23 -8.44 -10.91
N GLU A 222 8.23 -8.86 -11.69
CA GLU A 222 7.73 -10.25 -11.68
C GLU A 222 8.78 -11.25 -12.16
N SER A 223 9.61 -10.86 -13.13
CA SER A 223 10.69 -11.71 -13.65
C SER A 223 11.83 -11.91 -12.66
N ALA A 224 11.97 -11.01 -11.67
CA ALA A 224 12.86 -11.18 -10.53
C ALA A 224 12.21 -12.16 -9.54
N HIS A 225 12.43 -13.45 -9.77
CA HIS A 225 11.86 -14.52 -8.96
C HIS A 225 12.26 -14.37 -7.48
N ASP A 226 11.32 -14.69 -6.57
CA ASP A 226 11.61 -14.82 -5.14
C ASP A 226 12.63 -15.96 -4.94
N GLU A 227 13.91 -15.61 -4.83
CA GLU A 227 14.96 -16.55 -4.47
C GLU A 227 14.81 -16.95 -2.99
N ALA A 228 15.08 -18.23 -2.70
CA ALA A 228 15.09 -18.72 -1.33
C ALA A 228 16.13 -17.92 -0.51
N THR A 229 15.74 -17.50 0.69
CA THR A 229 16.66 -16.69 1.51
C THR A 229 17.87 -17.52 1.97
N PRO A 230 19.01 -16.89 2.29
CA PRO A 230 20.21 -17.62 2.72
C PRO A 230 19.94 -18.59 3.89
N LEU A 231 19.11 -18.21 4.86
CA LEU A 231 18.68 -19.07 5.96
C LEU A 231 17.86 -20.26 5.47
N GLN A 232 16.91 -20.05 4.54
CA GLN A 232 16.15 -21.16 3.95
C GLN A 232 17.06 -22.13 3.21
N VAL A 233 18.06 -21.63 2.46
CA VAL A 233 19.06 -22.46 1.78
C VAL A 233 19.90 -23.24 2.79
N GLN A 234 20.36 -22.60 3.87
CA GLN A 234 21.12 -23.26 4.94
C GLN A 234 20.29 -24.34 5.65
N LEU A 235 19.04 -24.03 6.03
CA LEU A 235 18.13 -24.98 6.68
C LEU A 235 17.83 -26.16 5.76
N ALA A 236 17.65 -25.93 4.45
CA ALA A 236 17.49 -27.00 3.48
C ALA A 236 18.75 -27.88 3.36
N GLY A 237 19.95 -27.31 3.52
CA GLY A 237 21.21 -28.04 3.59
C GLY A 237 21.33 -28.88 4.86
N VAL A 238 20.99 -28.32 6.02
CA VAL A 238 20.94 -29.03 7.31
C VAL A 238 19.93 -30.16 7.25
N SER A 239 18.70 -29.89 6.78
CA SER A 239 17.65 -30.89 6.59
C SER A 239 18.12 -32.05 5.69
N ARG A 240 18.72 -31.75 4.53
CA ARG A 240 19.30 -32.79 3.63
C ARG A 240 20.39 -33.62 4.30
N THR A 241 21.11 -33.05 5.27
CA THR A 241 22.17 -33.76 5.98
C THR A 241 21.60 -34.66 7.07
N LEU A 242 20.64 -34.16 7.85
CA LEU A 242 19.90 -34.95 8.84
C LEU A 242 19.15 -36.11 8.19
N ILE A 243 18.50 -35.90 7.05
CA ILE A 243 17.81 -36.96 6.30
C ILE A 243 18.81 -38.04 5.85
N ARG A 244 20.00 -37.67 5.34
CA ARG A 244 21.04 -38.62 4.95
C ARG A 244 21.55 -39.45 6.14
N LEU A 245 21.78 -38.81 7.29
CA LEU A 245 22.18 -39.51 8.52
C LEU A 245 21.09 -40.45 9.01
N CYS A 246 19.84 -40.00 9.04
CA CYS A 246 18.68 -40.77 9.44
C CYS A 246 18.50 -42.02 8.56
N LEU A 247 18.55 -41.87 7.23
CA LEU A 247 18.52 -42.99 6.30
C LEU A 247 19.67 -43.98 6.53
N GLY A 248 20.86 -43.48 6.88
CA GLY A 248 22.00 -44.33 7.26
C GLY A 248 21.73 -45.16 8.51
N VAL A 249 21.15 -44.56 9.55
CA VAL A 249 20.77 -45.27 10.79
C VAL A 249 19.65 -46.28 10.52
N VAL A 250 18.64 -45.91 9.74
CA VAL A 250 17.57 -46.81 9.31
C VAL A 250 18.14 -48.02 8.55
N ALA A 251 19.04 -47.80 7.60
CA ALA A 251 19.70 -48.88 6.88
C ALA A 251 20.51 -49.78 7.81
N LEU A 252 21.22 -49.20 8.79
CA LEU A 252 21.99 -49.96 9.79
C LEU A 252 21.07 -50.82 10.66
N VAL A 253 19.97 -50.27 11.17
CA VAL A 253 18.97 -51.01 11.96
C VAL A 253 18.36 -52.12 11.13
N ALA A 254 18.07 -51.87 9.84
CA ALA A 254 17.54 -52.86 8.93
C ALA A 254 18.50 -54.05 8.73
N VAL A 255 19.79 -53.76 8.50
CA VAL A 255 20.83 -54.78 8.35
C VAL A 255 20.99 -55.60 9.65
N ILE A 256 21.04 -54.95 10.82
CA ILE A 256 21.14 -55.65 12.11
C ILE A 256 19.90 -56.51 12.37
N GLY A 257 18.70 -55.99 12.10
CA GLY A 257 17.45 -56.72 12.26
C GLY A 257 17.38 -57.96 11.38
N PHE A 258 17.84 -57.83 10.14
CA PHE A 258 17.96 -58.96 9.20
C PHE A 258 18.91 -60.04 9.74
N PHE A 259 20.11 -59.68 10.21
CA PHE A 259 21.06 -60.66 10.77
C PHE A 259 20.60 -61.28 12.10
N ARG A 260 19.75 -60.60 12.86
CA ARG A 260 19.16 -61.13 14.10
C ARG A 260 17.95 -62.02 13.89
N GLY A 261 17.47 -62.17 12.65
CA GLY A 261 16.27 -62.95 12.33
C GLY A 261 14.97 -62.31 12.82
N VAL A 262 14.98 -60.99 13.10
CA VAL A 262 13.77 -60.24 13.45
C VAL A 262 12.85 -60.22 12.23
N PRO A 263 11.51 -60.38 12.37
CA PRO A 263 10.59 -60.25 11.27
C PRO A 263 10.82 -58.93 10.52
N TRP A 264 10.96 -59.00 9.19
CA TRP A 264 11.25 -57.82 8.33
C TRP A 264 10.26 -56.67 8.55
N LEU A 265 9.06 -57.03 9.00
CA LEU A 265 7.97 -56.15 9.33
C LEU A 265 8.21 -55.30 10.58
N GLU A 266 8.66 -55.91 11.68
CA GLU A 266 9.02 -55.18 12.91
C GLU A 266 10.21 -54.26 12.65
N VAL A 267 11.14 -54.69 11.81
CA VAL A 267 12.28 -53.90 11.36
C VAL A 267 11.83 -52.68 10.54
N LEU A 268 10.84 -52.85 9.65
CA LEU A 268 10.26 -51.76 8.86
C LEU A 268 9.52 -50.76 9.76
N LEU A 269 8.64 -51.23 10.65
CA LEU A 269 7.88 -50.38 11.57
C LEU A 269 8.81 -49.59 12.52
N SER A 270 9.84 -50.25 13.06
CA SER A 270 10.87 -49.58 13.88
C SER A 270 11.66 -48.54 13.10
N SER A 271 11.97 -48.82 11.84
CA SER A 271 12.69 -47.90 10.95
C SER A 271 11.87 -46.66 10.62
N VAL A 272 10.58 -46.83 10.32
CA VAL A 272 9.65 -45.73 10.06
C VAL A 272 9.44 -44.88 11.31
N SER A 273 9.24 -45.50 12.47
CA SER A 273 9.11 -44.80 13.76
C SER A 273 10.35 -43.95 14.07
N LEU A 274 11.55 -44.52 13.88
CA LEU A 274 12.82 -43.80 14.05
C LEU A 274 12.98 -42.66 13.03
N ALA A 275 12.55 -42.86 11.79
CA ALA A 275 12.62 -41.84 10.76
C ALA A 275 11.74 -40.63 11.10
N VAL A 276 10.48 -40.87 11.51
CA VAL A 276 9.55 -39.81 11.94
C VAL A 276 10.10 -39.07 13.17
N ALA A 277 10.62 -39.80 14.16
CA ALA A 277 11.21 -39.19 15.36
C ALA A 277 12.43 -38.30 15.06
N ALA A 278 13.14 -38.54 13.95
CA ALA A 278 14.34 -37.80 13.56
C ALA A 278 14.05 -36.56 12.69
N VAL A 279 12.84 -36.42 12.15
CA VAL A 279 12.48 -35.23 11.36
C VAL A 279 12.31 -34.04 12.30
N PRO A 280 13.07 -32.95 12.11
CA PRO A 280 12.93 -31.75 12.94
C PRO A 280 11.73 -30.93 12.45
N GLU A 281 10.52 -31.43 12.70
CA GLU A 281 9.26 -30.80 12.28
C GLU A 281 9.06 -29.42 12.90
N GLY A 282 9.67 -29.17 14.06
CA GLY A 282 9.63 -27.87 14.74
C GLY A 282 10.53 -26.79 14.12
N LEU A 283 11.46 -27.14 13.22
CA LEU A 283 12.45 -26.21 12.70
C LEU A 283 11.83 -25.00 11.98
N PRO A 284 10.84 -25.15 11.09
CA PRO A 284 10.18 -24.00 10.46
C PRO A 284 9.45 -23.10 11.46
N ALA A 285 8.86 -23.68 12.51
CA ALA A 285 8.16 -22.94 13.56
C ALA A 285 9.15 -22.10 14.40
N VAL A 286 10.27 -22.70 14.82
CA VAL A 286 11.33 -22.00 15.57
C VAL A 286 11.89 -20.83 14.76
N VAL A 287 12.15 -21.04 13.47
CA VAL A 287 12.64 -19.99 12.56
C VAL A 287 11.62 -18.86 12.42
N THR A 288 10.35 -19.20 12.24
CA THR A 288 9.27 -18.21 12.13
C THR A 288 9.15 -17.37 13.41
N ILE A 289 9.20 -18.01 14.58
CA ILE A 289 9.17 -17.31 15.88
C ILE A 289 10.39 -16.40 16.04
N ALA A 290 11.60 -16.88 15.70
CA ALA A 290 12.82 -16.09 15.78
C ALA A 290 12.75 -14.85 14.87
N LEU A 291 12.27 -15.00 13.63
CA LEU A 291 12.06 -13.90 12.70
C LEU A 291 10.97 -12.93 13.20
N ALA A 292 9.88 -13.44 13.78
CA ALA A 292 8.81 -12.61 14.34
C ALA A 292 9.31 -11.73 15.49
N VAL A 293 10.14 -12.26 16.38
CA VAL A 293 10.81 -11.47 17.43
C VAL A 293 11.72 -10.40 16.82
N GLY A 294 12.42 -10.71 15.72
CA GLY A 294 13.21 -9.73 14.96
C GLY A 294 12.36 -8.59 14.39
N VAL A 295 11.21 -8.94 13.79
CA VAL A 295 10.23 -7.95 13.27
C VAL A 295 9.68 -7.08 14.39
N GLU A 296 9.35 -7.64 15.55
CA GLU A 296 8.86 -6.86 16.69
C GLU A 296 9.90 -5.82 17.15
N ARG A 297 11.18 -6.22 17.22
CA ARG A 297 12.27 -5.31 17.57
C ARG A 297 12.47 -4.20 16.53
N MET A 298 12.40 -4.54 15.24
CA MET A 298 12.47 -3.57 14.14
C MET A 298 11.28 -2.59 14.16
N ALA A 299 10.08 -3.07 14.44
CA ALA A 299 8.89 -2.24 14.55
C ALA A 299 9.00 -1.21 15.68
N ARG A 300 9.62 -1.57 16.81
CA ARG A 300 9.93 -0.62 17.90
C ARG A 300 10.90 0.51 17.47
N GLN A 301 11.65 0.31 16.39
CA GLN A 301 12.52 1.32 15.77
C GLN A 301 11.88 2.02 14.56
N ASN A 302 10.55 1.92 14.41
CA ASN A 302 9.78 2.44 13.27
C ASN A 302 10.12 1.80 11.91
N VAL A 303 10.69 0.59 11.89
CA VAL A 303 10.91 -0.18 10.65
C VAL A 303 9.74 -1.15 10.47
N LEU A 304 8.97 -0.96 9.39
CA LEU A 304 7.85 -1.84 9.05
C LEU A 304 8.32 -2.96 8.11
N VAL A 305 8.25 -4.20 8.58
CA VAL A 305 8.62 -5.38 7.79
C VAL A 305 7.36 -6.03 7.20
N ARG A 306 7.22 -6.03 5.87
CA ARG A 306 6.06 -6.63 5.18
C ARG A 306 6.19 -8.14 4.97
N ARG A 307 7.42 -8.67 4.88
CA ARG A 307 7.72 -10.10 4.68
C ARG A 307 8.75 -10.54 5.73
N LEU A 308 8.46 -11.59 6.51
CA LEU A 308 9.36 -12.06 7.58
C LEU A 308 10.78 -12.40 7.07
N ALA A 309 10.86 -12.96 5.86
CA ALA A 309 12.09 -13.28 5.13
C ALA A 309 13.02 -12.07 4.90
N ALA A 310 12.47 -10.85 4.84
CA ALA A 310 13.25 -9.64 4.57
C ALA A 310 14.20 -9.27 5.71
N VAL A 311 13.89 -9.64 6.95
CA VAL A 311 14.75 -9.38 8.12
C VAL A 311 16.12 -10.04 7.95
N GLU A 312 16.11 -11.29 7.52
CA GLU A 312 17.32 -12.08 7.33
C GLU A 312 18.06 -11.66 6.07
N THR A 313 17.33 -11.42 4.98
CA THR A 313 17.91 -10.90 3.73
C THR A 313 18.71 -9.61 4.00
N LEU A 314 18.13 -8.66 4.75
CA LEU A 314 18.80 -7.43 5.14
C LEU A 314 20.04 -7.67 6.01
N GLY A 315 19.97 -8.62 6.96
CA GLY A 315 21.12 -9.00 7.79
C GLY A 315 22.25 -9.67 7.02
N SER A 316 21.95 -10.27 5.88
CA SER A 316 22.92 -10.94 4.99
C SER A 316 23.40 -10.08 3.81
N ALA A 317 22.87 -8.86 3.68
CA ALA A 317 23.18 -7.99 2.55
C ALA A 317 24.64 -7.54 2.57
N THR A 318 25.35 -7.75 1.46
CA THR A 318 26.75 -7.30 1.26
C THR A 318 26.86 -6.06 0.39
N VAL A 319 25.83 -5.76 -0.39
CA VAL A 319 25.74 -4.60 -1.28
C VAL A 319 24.42 -3.90 -1.02
N ILE A 320 24.46 -2.60 -0.78
CA ILE A 320 23.28 -1.76 -0.64
C ILE A 320 23.20 -0.87 -1.88
N CYS A 321 22.22 -1.13 -2.73
CA CYS A 321 21.83 -0.25 -3.82
C CYS A 321 20.78 0.72 -3.28
N THR A 322 21.07 2.02 -3.31
CA THR A 322 20.17 3.06 -2.81
C THR A 322 19.79 3.99 -3.94
N ASP A 323 18.52 4.41 -3.96
CA ASP A 323 18.11 5.54 -4.76
C ASP A 323 18.63 6.84 -4.11
N LYS A 324 18.75 7.91 -4.91
CA LYS A 324 19.18 9.24 -4.45
C LYS A 324 17.99 10.01 -3.90
N THR A 325 17.01 10.33 -4.75
CA THR A 325 15.93 11.26 -4.42
C THR A 325 14.94 10.59 -3.47
N GLY A 326 14.60 11.24 -2.35
CA GLY A 326 13.63 10.72 -1.38
C GLY A 326 14.10 9.52 -0.53
N THR A 327 15.29 8.97 -0.83
CA THR A 327 15.93 7.90 -0.03
C THR A 327 17.19 8.40 0.68
N LEU A 328 18.18 8.91 -0.07
CA LEU A 328 19.35 9.58 0.52
C LEU A 328 19.08 11.06 0.79
N THR A 329 18.25 11.69 -0.05
CA THR A 329 17.81 13.08 0.12
C THR A 329 16.39 13.13 0.68
N THR A 330 16.01 14.29 1.22
CA THR A 330 14.63 14.55 1.71
C THR A 330 13.62 14.71 0.58
N GLY A 331 14.06 14.75 -0.69
CA GLY A 331 13.18 15.07 -1.82
C GLY A 331 12.71 16.53 -1.84
N GLU A 332 13.25 17.38 -0.96
CA GLU A 332 12.92 18.79 -0.81
C GLU A 332 14.09 19.66 -1.28
N MET A 333 13.78 20.76 -1.97
CA MET A 333 14.79 21.72 -2.41
C MET A 333 15.19 22.60 -1.23
N HIS A 334 16.51 22.75 -1.02
CA HIS A 334 17.07 23.62 0.00
C HIS A 334 18.20 24.49 -0.55
N VAL A 335 18.13 25.81 -0.30
CA VAL A 335 19.26 26.72 -0.49
C VAL A 335 20.39 26.34 0.46
N ARG A 336 21.56 26.03 -0.12
CA ARG A 336 22.77 25.67 0.63
C ARG A 336 23.72 26.84 0.83
N GLU A 337 23.91 27.63 -0.21
CA GLU A 337 24.86 28.74 -0.23
C GLU A 337 24.29 29.89 -1.08
N THR A 338 24.66 31.12 -0.72
CA THR A 338 24.30 32.34 -1.47
C THR A 338 25.57 33.15 -1.70
N TRP A 339 25.78 33.66 -2.91
CA TRP A 339 26.96 34.46 -3.25
C TRP A 339 26.59 35.80 -3.88
N GLY A 340 26.99 36.90 -3.24
CA GLY A 340 26.75 38.27 -3.72
C GLY A 340 26.70 39.29 -2.58
N ALA A 341 26.77 40.58 -2.94
CA ALA A 341 26.80 41.67 -1.96
C ALA A 341 25.40 42.12 -1.50
N ASP A 342 24.36 41.90 -2.31
CA ASP A 342 22.99 42.29 -1.98
C ASP A 342 22.27 41.16 -1.25
N THR A 343 22.38 41.18 0.07
CA THR A 343 21.76 40.18 0.96
C THR A 343 20.24 40.10 0.79
N GLN A 344 19.57 41.22 0.46
CA GLN A 344 18.12 41.26 0.35
C GLN A 344 17.66 40.60 -0.95
N ALA A 345 18.29 40.93 -2.08
CA ALA A 345 18.03 40.27 -3.35
C ALA A 345 18.35 38.77 -3.30
N LEU A 346 19.46 38.40 -2.65
CA LEU A 346 19.83 37.00 -2.45
C LEU A 346 18.82 36.25 -1.59
N THR A 347 18.26 36.88 -0.56
CA THR A 347 17.21 36.27 0.28
C THR A 347 15.93 36.03 -0.51
N TYR A 348 15.51 36.97 -1.36
CA TYR A 348 14.35 36.78 -2.23
C TYR A 348 14.57 35.69 -3.28
N ALA A 349 15.74 35.66 -3.92
CA ALA A 349 16.10 34.61 -4.87
C ALA A 349 16.17 33.24 -4.19
N ALA A 350 16.76 33.18 -2.99
CA ALA A 350 16.81 31.97 -2.17
C ALA A 350 15.41 31.46 -1.81
N ALA A 351 14.50 32.37 -1.44
CA ALA A 351 13.12 32.02 -1.15
C ALA A 351 12.38 31.51 -2.40
N ALA A 352 12.59 32.15 -3.56
CA ALA A 352 11.95 31.76 -4.82
C ALA A 352 12.43 30.41 -5.37
N CYS A 353 13.65 29.99 -5.05
CA CYS A 353 14.25 28.72 -5.51
C CYS A 353 13.98 27.53 -4.58
N ASN A 354 13.21 27.74 -3.51
CA ASN A 354 12.84 26.73 -2.53
C ASN A 354 11.32 26.70 -2.38
N ASP A 355 10.80 25.67 -1.70
CA ASP A 355 9.46 25.71 -1.09
C ASP A 355 9.44 26.65 0.14
N ALA A 356 10.13 27.80 0.06
CA ALA A 356 10.19 28.77 1.11
C ALA A 356 8.91 29.58 1.09
N ASP A 357 8.00 29.20 1.97
CA ASP A 357 6.81 29.99 2.20
C ASP A 357 7.17 31.25 3.01
N LEU A 358 7.16 32.41 2.34
CA LEU A 358 7.37 33.72 2.95
C LEU A 358 6.32 34.05 4.03
N THR A 359 5.25 33.26 4.15
CA THR A 359 4.31 33.36 5.28
C THR A 359 4.72 32.61 6.55
N THR A 360 5.83 31.85 6.54
CA THR A 360 6.27 31.12 7.73
C THR A 360 7.06 31.97 8.73
N ARG A 361 6.31 32.78 9.49
CA ARG A 361 6.28 32.51 10.94
C ARG A 361 5.12 31.59 11.35
N THR A 362 4.22 31.20 10.43
CA THR A 362 3.18 30.16 10.61
C THR A 362 2.62 29.69 9.25
N GLY A 363 2.49 28.37 9.00
CA GLY A 363 1.38 27.84 8.18
C GLY A 363 1.71 27.04 6.90
N SER A 364 2.22 25.81 7.00
CA SER A 364 2.08 24.84 5.88
C SER A 364 0.59 24.64 5.50
N PRO A 365 0.23 24.23 4.27
CA PRO A 365 -1.16 23.93 3.90
C PRO A 365 -1.83 22.91 4.84
N THR A 366 -1.03 22.00 5.38
CA THR A 366 -1.43 21.02 6.40
C THR A 366 -1.71 21.68 7.75
N GLU A 367 -0.91 22.65 8.18
CA GLU A 367 -1.18 23.46 9.37
C GLU A 367 -2.44 24.32 9.21
N LEU A 368 -2.66 24.94 8.05
CA LEU A 368 -3.88 25.69 7.75
C LEU A 368 -5.11 24.79 7.80
N ARG A 369 -5.03 23.58 7.24
CA ARG A 369 -6.08 22.57 7.36
C ARG A 369 -6.34 22.19 8.82
N ASN A 370 -5.30 22.04 9.63
CA ASN A 370 -5.44 21.68 11.04
C ASN A 370 -5.99 22.82 11.90
N LEU A 371 -5.59 24.07 11.62
CA LEU A 371 -6.15 25.27 12.21
C LEU A 371 -7.63 25.42 11.83
N ALA A 372 -7.98 25.22 10.56
CA ALA A 372 -9.36 25.27 10.08
C ALA A 372 -10.23 24.18 10.73
N PHE A 373 -9.75 22.94 10.76
CA PHE A 373 -10.42 21.82 11.42
C PHE A 373 -10.64 22.08 12.91
N THR A 374 -9.59 22.52 13.62
CA THR A 374 -9.65 22.83 15.05
C THR A 374 -10.60 24.00 15.32
N THR A 375 -10.60 25.01 14.46
CA THR A 375 -11.53 26.14 14.54
C THR A 375 -12.98 25.69 14.36
N LEU A 376 -13.26 24.83 13.37
CA LEU A 376 -14.60 24.27 13.15
C LEU A 376 -15.11 23.46 14.35
N VAL A 377 -14.25 22.63 14.94
CA VAL A 377 -14.59 21.88 16.16
C VAL A 377 -14.90 22.84 17.32
N PHE A 378 -14.08 23.86 17.54
CA PHE A 378 -14.36 24.86 18.59
C PHE A 378 -15.62 25.67 18.32
N VAL A 379 -15.91 26.02 17.07
CA VAL A 379 -17.19 26.67 16.68
C VAL A 379 -18.37 25.81 17.11
N GLU A 380 -18.38 24.51 16.78
CA GLU A 380 -19.49 23.62 17.13
C GLU A 380 -19.61 23.39 18.65
N LEU A 381 -18.48 23.22 19.34
CA LEU A 381 -18.44 23.08 20.79
C LEU A 381 -18.97 24.32 21.51
N PHE A 382 -18.57 25.52 21.07
CA PHE A 382 -19.04 26.76 21.68
C PHE A 382 -20.48 27.08 21.29
N ARG A 383 -20.92 26.74 20.06
CA ARG A 383 -22.32 26.90 19.63
C ARG A 383 -23.29 26.15 20.55
N ALA A 384 -22.87 25.04 21.16
CA ALA A 384 -23.67 24.34 22.16
C ALA A 384 -24.12 25.22 23.33
N PHE A 385 -23.32 26.22 23.73
CA PHE A 385 -23.70 27.20 24.76
C PHE A 385 -24.79 28.17 24.27
N ALA A 386 -24.66 28.68 23.04
CA ALA A 386 -25.65 29.58 22.43
C ALA A 386 -26.97 28.86 22.09
N ALA A 387 -26.93 27.56 21.78
CA ALA A 387 -28.11 26.76 21.43
C ALA A 387 -29.03 26.45 22.62
N ARG A 388 -28.59 26.70 23.87
CA ARG A 388 -29.36 26.39 25.10
C ARG A 388 -30.69 27.14 25.21
N SER A 389 -30.82 28.30 24.57
CA SER A 389 -32.07 29.04 24.54
C SER A 389 -32.20 29.83 23.24
N PRO A 390 -33.36 29.73 22.55
CA PRO A 390 -33.61 30.50 21.33
C PRO A 390 -33.88 31.99 21.62
N THR A 391 -34.21 32.36 22.87
CA THR A 391 -34.70 33.71 23.22
C THR A 391 -33.89 34.39 24.32
N ARG A 392 -33.26 33.64 25.24
CA ARG A 392 -32.46 34.19 26.33
C ARG A 392 -30.97 34.14 26.03
N THR A 393 -30.25 35.17 26.49
CA THR A 393 -28.79 35.24 26.32
C THR A 393 -28.05 34.34 27.31
N LEU A 394 -26.81 33.99 26.98
CA LEU A 394 -25.89 33.18 27.79
C LEU A 394 -25.73 33.72 29.22
N TRP A 395 -25.73 35.04 29.38
CA TRP A 395 -25.66 35.72 30.68
C TRP A 395 -26.93 35.57 31.52
N GLN A 396 -28.08 35.46 30.89
CA GLN A 396 -29.37 35.29 31.57
C GLN A 396 -29.66 33.85 31.94
N VAL A 397 -29.22 32.91 31.09
CA VAL A 397 -29.30 31.47 31.37
C VAL A 397 -28.21 31.05 32.37
N GLY A 398 -27.13 31.83 32.45
CA GLY A 398 -25.93 31.53 33.23
C GLY A 398 -25.03 30.55 32.47
N ALA A 399 -23.85 30.99 32.05
CA ALA A 399 -22.87 30.12 31.40
C ALA A 399 -22.50 28.90 32.26
N PHE A 400 -22.56 29.06 33.59
CA PHE A 400 -22.23 28.03 34.58
C PHE A 400 -23.41 27.25 35.15
N SER A 401 -24.64 27.50 34.69
CA SER A 401 -25.82 26.84 35.26
C SER A 401 -25.96 25.36 34.91
N ASN A 402 -25.21 24.86 33.92
CA ASN A 402 -25.20 23.44 33.56
C ASN A 402 -23.78 22.87 33.71
N PRO A 403 -23.44 22.26 34.86
CA PRO A 403 -22.11 21.71 35.11
C PRO A 403 -21.76 20.56 34.18
N ARG A 404 -22.76 19.78 33.71
CA ARG A 404 -22.54 18.67 32.78
C ARG A 404 -22.09 19.16 31.41
N LEU A 405 -22.71 20.24 30.91
CA LEU A 405 -22.31 20.85 29.64
C LEU A 405 -20.90 21.44 29.73
N LEU A 406 -20.55 22.09 30.85
CA LEU A 406 -19.21 22.60 31.09
C LEU A 406 -18.16 21.50 31.10
N ILE A 407 -18.45 20.37 31.76
CA ILE A 407 -17.54 19.21 31.79
C ILE A 407 -17.37 18.64 30.37
N VAL A 408 -18.46 18.46 29.62
CA VAL A 408 -18.40 17.89 28.26
C VAL A 408 -17.63 18.81 27.31
N VAL A 409 -17.90 20.12 27.32
CA VAL A 409 -17.19 21.07 26.45
C VAL A 409 -15.72 21.21 26.89
N GLY A 410 -15.46 21.30 28.19
CA GLY A 410 -14.09 21.39 28.73
C GLY A 410 -13.25 20.14 28.41
N ALA A 411 -13.82 18.94 28.59
CA ALA A 411 -13.17 17.70 28.22
C ALA A 411 -12.95 17.59 26.70
N SER A 412 -13.89 18.06 25.88
CA SER A 412 -13.76 18.07 24.42
C SER A 412 -12.69 19.05 23.94
N VAL A 413 -12.56 20.22 24.57
CA VAL A 413 -11.47 21.18 24.30
C VAL A 413 -10.12 20.59 24.72
N ALA A 414 -10.03 19.98 25.90
CA ALA A 414 -8.80 19.34 26.38
C ALA A 414 -8.38 18.16 25.47
N LEU A 415 -9.35 17.35 25.02
CA LEU A 415 -9.12 16.27 24.07
C LEU A 415 -8.64 16.83 22.72
N GLN A 416 -9.29 17.87 22.20
CA GLN A 416 -8.92 18.51 20.93
C GLN A 416 -7.49 19.07 20.97
N ILE A 417 -7.09 19.72 22.07
CA ILE A 417 -5.72 20.21 22.26
C ILE A 417 -4.76 19.02 22.41
N GLY A 418 -5.11 18.02 23.21
CA GLY A 418 -4.31 16.81 23.42
C GLY A 418 -4.03 16.02 22.15
N MET A 419 -4.99 15.99 21.22
CA MET A 419 -4.84 15.34 19.91
C MET A 419 -3.70 15.91 19.07
N HIS A 420 -3.33 17.18 19.26
CA HIS A 420 -2.21 17.83 18.57
C HIS A 420 -0.85 17.53 19.21
N HIS A 421 -0.82 16.98 20.43
CA HIS A 421 0.43 16.68 21.17
C HIS A 421 0.75 15.19 21.25
N LEU A 422 -0.21 14.32 20.95
CA LEU A 422 -0.04 12.87 20.99
C LEU A 422 0.46 12.33 19.63
N PRO A 423 1.62 11.66 19.57
CA PRO A 423 2.16 11.12 18.32
C PRO A 423 1.23 10.11 17.63
N LEU A 424 0.44 9.38 18.43
CA LEU A 424 -0.52 8.39 17.92
C LEU A 424 -1.66 9.06 17.14
N THR A 425 -2.23 10.15 17.66
CA THR A 425 -3.35 10.87 17.02
C THR A 425 -2.89 11.67 15.83
N GLN A 426 -1.67 12.22 15.87
CA GLN A 426 -1.04 12.87 14.71
C GLN A 426 -0.94 11.92 13.51
N ARG A 427 -0.50 10.68 13.75
CA ARG A 427 -0.42 9.64 12.70
C ARG A 427 -1.79 9.16 12.22
N LEU A 428 -2.76 9.01 13.13
CA LEU A 428 -4.10 8.52 12.79
C LEU A 428 -4.92 9.53 11.97
N PHE A 429 -4.77 10.82 12.24
CA PHE A 429 -5.59 11.89 11.63
C PHE A 429 -4.81 12.81 10.67
N GLY A 430 -3.52 12.55 10.45
CA GLY A 430 -2.67 13.39 9.60
C GLY A 430 -2.53 14.82 10.14
N LEU A 431 -2.45 14.97 11.46
CA LEU A 431 -2.31 16.25 12.15
C LEU A 431 -0.82 16.61 12.29
N THR A 432 -0.51 17.88 12.05
CA THR A 432 0.77 18.49 12.36
C THR A 432 0.76 18.94 13.82
N PRO A 433 1.91 18.87 14.52
CA PRO A 433 1.99 19.36 15.89
C PRO A 433 1.70 20.86 15.93
N LEU A 434 0.65 21.24 16.65
CA LEU A 434 0.31 22.63 16.96
C LEU A 434 0.80 22.96 18.36
N GLY A 435 1.50 24.08 18.53
CA GLY A 435 1.88 24.57 19.84
C GLY A 435 0.66 25.00 20.66
N PHE A 436 0.80 25.04 21.98
CA PHE A 436 -0.25 25.57 22.86
C PHE A 436 -0.62 27.02 22.52
N HIS A 437 0.35 27.82 22.05
CA HIS A 437 0.14 29.20 21.61
C HIS A 437 -0.67 29.27 20.32
N ASP A 438 -0.46 28.33 19.39
CA ASP A 438 -1.16 28.30 18.10
C ASP A 438 -2.64 27.92 18.27
N CYS A 439 -2.97 27.21 19.35
CA CYS A 439 -4.35 26.88 19.72
C CYS A 439 -5.16 28.09 20.18
N LEU A 440 -4.53 29.22 20.55
CA LEU A 440 -5.24 30.42 20.99
C LEU A 440 -6.07 31.06 19.88
N LEU A 441 -5.56 31.05 18.65
CA LEU A 441 -6.23 31.64 17.50
C LEU A 441 -7.53 30.89 17.13
N PRO A 442 -7.54 29.54 16.93
CA PRO A 442 -8.76 28.77 16.76
C PRO A 442 -9.75 28.92 17.92
N LEU A 443 -9.27 28.97 19.16
CA LEU A 443 -10.12 29.08 20.35
C LEU A 443 -10.82 30.44 20.39
N GLY A 444 -10.11 31.52 20.03
CA GLY A 444 -10.69 32.85 19.87
C GLY A 444 -11.69 32.92 18.70
N LEU A 445 -11.33 32.39 17.53
CA LEU A 445 -12.21 32.36 16.35
C LEU A 445 -13.48 31.53 16.59
N GLY A 446 -13.38 30.44 17.34
CA GLY A 446 -14.51 29.59 17.71
C GLY A 446 -15.60 30.34 18.48
N LEU A 447 -15.26 31.40 19.21
CA LEU A 447 -16.22 32.20 19.98
C LEU A 447 -17.04 33.16 19.10
N VAL A 448 -16.59 33.45 17.87
CA VAL A 448 -17.23 34.43 16.97
C VAL A 448 -18.69 34.08 16.66
N PRO A 449 -19.05 32.84 16.28
CA PRO A 449 -20.45 32.50 16.01
C PRO A 449 -21.34 32.62 17.25
N VAL A 450 -20.79 32.33 18.44
CA VAL A 450 -21.51 32.50 19.71
C VAL A 450 -21.77 33.96 20.00
N THR A 451 -20.77 34.84 19.85
CA THR A 451 -20.94 36.28 20.09
C THR A 451 -21.95 36.90 19.12
N VAL A 452 -21.93 36.47 17.85
CA VAL A 452 -22.93 36.88 16.85
C VAL A 452 -24.33 36.42 17.23
N LEU A 453 -24.51 35.14 17.57
CA LEU A 453 -25.81 34.59 18.00
C LEU A 453 -26.35 35.31 19.24
N GLU A 454 -25.50 35.57 20.22
CA GLU A 454 -25.86 36.32 21.42
C GLU A 454 -26.21 37.78 21.12
N GLY A 455 -25.50 38.43 20.19
CA GLY A 455 -25.83 39.76 19.68
C GLY A 455 -27.20 39.81 19.00
N VAL A 456 -27.52 38.81 18.15
CA VAL A 456 -28.84 38.70 17.50
C VAL A 456 -29.96 38.55 18.52
N LYS A 457 -29.77 37.73 19.56
CA LYS A 457 -30.75 37.59 20.66
C LYS A 457 -30.96 38.91 21.40
N LEU A 458 -29.88 39.67 21.64
CA LEU A 458 -29.96 40.96 22.29
C LEU A 458 -30.70 42.01 21.43
N MET A 459 -30.50 41.99 20.11
CA MET A 459 -31.20 42.89 19.18
C MET A 459 -32.69 42.54 19.03
N ARG A 460 -33.04 41.25 18.96
CA ARG A 460 -34.44 40.78 18.91
C ARG A 460 -35.23 41.11 20.18
N ARG A 461 -34.55 41.42 21.29
CA ARG A 461 -35.17 41.85 22.55
C ARG A 461 -35.51 43.34 22.57
N ARG A 462 -34.86 44.16 21.72
CA ARG A 462 -35.10 45.61 21.62
C ARG A 462 -36.19 45.98 20.61
N ARG A 463 -36.64 45.02 19.81
CA ARG A 463 -37.90 45.06 19.05
C ARG A 463 -38.95 44.30 19.84
#